data_AF-A0A8S2TUC1-F1
#
_entry.id   AF-A0A8S2TUC1-F1
#
_cell.length_a   1.000
_cell.length_b   1.000
_cell.length_c   1.000
_cell.angle_alpha   90.00
_cell.angle_beta   90.00
_cell.angle_gamma   90.00
#
_symmetry.space_group_name_H-M   'P 1'
#
loop_
_entity.id
_entity.type
_entity.pdbx_description
1 polymer ?
#
loop_
_entity_poly.entity_id
_entity_poly.type
_entity_poly.pdbx_seq_one_letter_code
_entity_poly.pdbx_strand_id
1 'polypeptide(L)' 'MYGQLRSIELPIFGAKVLAVRAGTVDMHGIPNALTWTKLRSTAYNGSSTITLLESVNWTVNSQIIIATTGDRF' A
#
# COMPACT_ATOMS: atom_id res chain seq x y z
N MET A 1 10.77 -3.56 -5.18
CA MET A 1 10.46 -5.01 -5.23
C MET A 1 9.94 -5.37 -6.62
N TYR A 2 10.84 -5.75 -7.52
CA TYR A 2 10.51 -6.14 -8.90
C TYR A 2 10.22 -7.64 -8.96
N GLY A 3 9.34 -8.07 -9.84
CA GLY A 3 8.85 -9.45 -9.88
C GLY A 3 7.92 -9.59 -11.07
N GLN A 4 8.16 -10.62 -11.86
CA GLN A 4 7.51 -10.88 -13.13
C GLN A 4 6.65 -12.13 -12.99
N LEU A 5 5.66 -12.29 -13.87
CA LEU A 5 4.81 -13.50 -13.89
C LEU A 5 5.62 -14.79 -14.07
N ARG A 6 6.79 -14.70 -14.73
CA ARG A 6 7.69 -15.82 -15.01
C ARG A 6 8.89 -15.91 -14.06
N SER A 7 8.88 -15.15 -12.97
CA SER A 7 9.96 -15.20 -12.00
C SER A 7 9.96 -16.54 -11.27
N ILE A 8 11.16 -17.06 -10.97
CA ILE A 8 11.31 -18.30 -10.20
C ILE A 8 10.76 -18.07 -8.80
N GLU A 9 9.83 -18.91 -8.38
CA GLU A 9 9.20 -18.88 -7.06
C GLU A 9 9.92 -19.87 -6.14
N LEU A 10 10.02 -19.53 -4.85
CA LEU A 10 10.43 -20.52 -3.87
C LEU A 10 9.26 -21.49 -3.66
N PRO A 11 9.49 -22.77 -3.35
CA PRO A 11 8.42 -23.65 -2.92
C PRO A 11 7.62 -22.95 -1.81
N ILE A 12 6.30 -22.86 -2.00
CA ILE A 12 5.27 -22.14 -1.21
C ILE A 12 5.36 -20.60 -1.15
N PHE A 13 6.34 -19.94 -1.76
CA PHE A 13 6.39 -18.48 -1.79
C PHE A 13 6.54 -17.93 -3.21
N GLY A 14 5.60 -17.08 -3.59
CA GLY A 14 5.62 -16.42 -4.90
C GLY A 14 6.82 -15.49 -5.07
N ALA A 15 7.04 -15.06 -6.30
CA ALA A 15 8.19 -14.21 -6.66
C ALA A 15 8.25 -12.84 -5.96
N LYS A 16 7.16 -12.43 -5.29
CA LYS A 16 7.06 -11.20 -4.50
C LYS A 16 6.60 -11.54 -3.09
N VAL A 17 7.55 -11.80 -2.20
CA VAL A 17 7.25 -12.17 -0.83
C VAL A 17 8.22 -11.52 0.16
N LEU A 18 7.71 -11.16 1.34
CA LEU A 18 8.51 -11.04 2.56
C LEU A 18 8.11 -12.23 3.43
N ALA A 19 9.01 -13.19 3.64
CA ALA A 19 8.70 -14.45 4.33
C ALA A 19 9.74 -14.76 5.40
N VAL A 20 9.29 -15.41 6.47
CA VAL A 20 10.14 -16.02 7.49
C VAL A 20 9.76 -17.49 7.66
N ARG A 21 10.77 -18.35 7.71
CA ARG A 21 10.64 -19.77 8.10
C ARG A 21 11.31 -19.94 9.46
N ALA A 22 10.62 -20.59 10.40
CA ALA A 22 11.13 -20.87 11.74
C ALA A 22 11.65 -19.62 12.49
N GLY A 23 10.82 -18.58 12.59
CA GLY A 23 11.12 -17.35 13.32
C GLY A 23 9.94 -16.38 13.35
N THR A 24 10.18 -15.16 13.83
CA THR A 24 9.16 -14.10 13.96
C THR A 24 9.56 -12.87 13.12
N VAL A 25 8.57 -12.24 12.49
CA VAL A 25 8.70 -10.88 11.94
C VAL A 25 7.89 -9.95 12.81
N ASP A 26 8.58 -9.00 13.46
CA ASP A 26 7.94 -7.95 14.23
C ASP A 26 8.02 -6.62 13.47
N MET A 27 6.86 -6.02 13.21
CA MET A 27 6.76 -4.71 12.57
C MET A 27 6.42 -3.65 13.64
N HIS A 28 7.38 -2.78 13.92
CA HIS A 28 7.21 -1.71 14.88
C HIS A 28 6.78 -0.42 14.18
N GLY A 29 5.62 0.09 14.56
CA GLY A 29 5.06 1.34 14.06
C GLY A 29 3.84 1.73 14.90
N ILE A 30 3.36 2.94 14.69
CA ILE A 30 2.08 3.35 15.28
C ILE A 30 0.98 2.59 14.52
N PRO A 31 0.13 1.81 15.20
CA PRO A 31 -0.94 1.09 14.54
C PRO A 31 -1.95 2.09 13.97
N ASN A 32 -2.11 2.08 12.65
CA ASN A 32 -3.17 2.81 11.98
C ASN A 32 -4.31 1.84 11.70
N ALA A 33 -5.53 2.20 12.13
CA ALA A 33 -6.71 1.36 11.93
C ALA A 33 -7.00 1.11 10.43
N LEU A 34 -6.68 2.10 9.58
CA LEU A 34 -6.77 2.02 8.12
C LEU A 34 -5.46 2.52 7.51
N THR A 35 -4.70 1.59 6.92
CA THR A 35 -3.40 1.89 6.27
C THR A 35 -3.56 2.34 4.81
N TRP A 36 -4.69 2.08 4.18
CA TRP A 36 -5.02 2.53 2.83
C TRP A 36 -6.53 2.75 2.69
N THR A 37 -6.93 3.65 1.80
CA THR A 37 -8.33 3.82 1.36
C THR A 37 -8.34 4.34 -0.08
N LYS A 38 -9.53 4.47 -0.67
CA LYS A 38 -9.71 5.03 -2.01
C LYS A 38 -10.12 6.50 -1.93
N LEU A 39 -9.78 7.25 -2.97
CA LEU A 39 -10.39 8.55 -3.17
C LEU A 39 -11.88 8.38 -3.50
N ARG A 40 -12.73 9.19 -2.89
CA ARG A 40 -14.16 9.26 -3.21
C ARG A 40 -14.39 9.98 -4.54
N SER A 41 -13.49 10.87 -4.92
CA SER A 41 -13.54 11.65 -6.16
C SER A 41 -12.14 11.81 -6.76
N THR A 42 -12.05 11.99 -8.07
CA THR A 42 -10.78 12.25 -8.77
C THR A 42 -10.08 13.48 -8.20
N ALA A 43 -8.83 13.32 -7.76
CA ALA A 43 -7.94 14.44 -7.45
C ALA A 43 -7.16 14.83 -8.71
N TYR A 44 -7.33 16.06 -9.18
CA TYR A 44 -6.61 16.58 -10.34
C TYR A 44 -5.18 17.02 -9.95
N ASN A 45 -4.28 17.10 -10.93
CA ASN A 45 -2.94 17.63 -10.71
C ASN A 45 -3.02 19.04 -10.09
N GLY A 46 -2.23 19.29 -9.05
CA GLY A 46 -2.21 20.56 -8.31
C GLY A 46 -3.27 20.68 -7.21
N SER A 47 -4.11 19.66 -7.00
CA SER A 47 -5.07 19.66 -5.89
C SER A 47 -4.36 19.68 -4.54
N SER A 48 -4.72 20.63 -3.67
CA SER A 48 -4.25 20.70 -2.28
C SER A 48 -5.16 19.96 -1.30
N THR A 49 -6.33 19.51 -1.76
CA THR A 49 -7.34 18.82 -0.96
C THR A 49 -7.81 17.56 -1.67
N ILE A 50 -8.07 16.50 -0.90
CA ILE A 50 -8.62 15.23 -1.40
C ILE A 50 -9.80 14.79 -0.56
N THR A 51 -10.73 14.06 -1.17
CA THR A 51 -11.89 13.48 -0.48
C THR A 51 -11.74 11.97 -0.44
N LEU A 52 -11.76 11.39 0.76
CA LEU A 52 -11.57 9.95 0.97
C LEU A 52 -12.91 9.21 1.04
N LEU A 53 -12.92 7.94 0.63
CA LEU A 53 -14.11 7.10 0.71
C LEU A 53 -14.44 6.72 2.15
N GLU A 54 -13.42 6.39 2.94
CA GLU A 54 -13.51 6.05 4.36
C GLU A 54 -12.83 7.11 5.23
N SER A 55 -13.22 7.18 6.51
CA SER A 55 -12.54 8.01 7.50
C SER A 55 -11.22 7.35 7.92
N VAL A 56 -10.18 8.14 8.11
CA VAL A 56 -8.83 7.69 8.47
C VAL A 56 -8.33 8.46 9.69
N ASN A 57 -7.40 7.86 10.44
CA ASN A 57 -6.81 8.43 11.64
C ASN A 57 -5.42 9.06 11.40
N TRP A 58 -5.11 9.45 10.16
CA TRP A 58 -3.83 10.07 9.82
C TRP A 58 -3.66 11.42 10.53
N THR A 59 -2.52 11.65 11.16
CA THR A 59 -2.24 12.89 11.88
C THR A 59 -1.71 13.97 10.94
N VAL A 60 -1.80 15.24 11.36
CA VAL A 60 -1.10 16.34 10.68
C VAL A 60 0.38 15.99 10.54
N ASN A 61 0.99 16.36 9.40
CA ASN A 61 2.36 16.01 8.97
C ASN A 61 2.58 14.54 8.58
N SER A 62 1.54 13.69 8.52
CA SER A 62 1.66 12.36 7.91
C SER A 62 2.01 12.47 6.44
N GLN A 63 2.95 11.64 5.99
CA GLN A 63 3.22 11.48 4.57
C GLN A 63 2.29 10.42 3.99
N ILE A 64 1.60 10.77 2.91
CA ILE A 64 0.70 9.87 2.19
C ILE A 64 1.17 9.71 0.74
N ILE A 65 0.86 8.56 0.16
CA ILE A 65 1.13 8.26 -1.24
C ILE A 65 -0.22 8.09 -1.94
N ILE A 66 -0.43 8.84 -3.01
CA ILE A 66 -1.62 8.71 -3.86
C ILE A 66 -1.19 8.00 -5.14
N ALA A 67 -1.73 6.80 -5.36
CA ALA A 67 -1.54 6.05 -6.59
C ALA A 67 -2.73 6.25 -7.53
N THR A 68 -2.48 6.21 -8.83
CA THR A 68 -3.55 6.20 -9.83
C THR A 68 -4.27 4.86 -9.83
N THR A 69 -5.56 4.85 -10.13
CA THR A 69 -6.35 3.62 -10.28
C THR A 69 -6.29 3.08 -11.70
N GLY A 70 -5.15 3.24 -12.39
CA GLY A 70 -5.05 2.87 -13.80
C GLY A 70 -5.41 1.40 -14.04
N ASP A 71 -6.24 1.15 -15.05
CA ASP A 71 -6.41 -0.20 -15.58
C ASP A 71 -5.11 -0.65 -16.23
N ARG A 72 -4.78 -1.92 -15.98
CA ARG A 72 -3.65 -2.63 -16.59
C ARG A 72 -3.82 -2.59 -18.11
N PHE A 73 -2.87 -2.01 -18.84
CA PHE A 73 -2.64 -2.38 -20.24
C PHE A 73 -1.95 -3.75 -20.31
#